data_AF-A0A5N9EF99-F1
#
_entry.id   AF-A0A5N9EF99-F1
#
_cell.length_a   1.000
_cell.length_b   1.000
_cell.length_c   1.000
_cell.angle_alpha   90.00
_cell.angle_beta   90.00
_cell.angle_gamma   90.00
#
_symmetry.space_group_name_H-M   'P 1'
#
loop_
_entity.id
_entity.type
_entity.pdbx_description
1 polymer ?
#
loop_
_entity_poly.entity_id
_entity_poly.type
_entity_poly.pdbx_seq_one_letter_code
_entity_poly.pdbx_strand_id
1 'polypeptide(L)' 'MVILKINSEKNKISTSIYNAKRQGRAALIPFVTIGYPDLKSTPDIVESVCAAGADVVELGIPFSDPLAEGP' A
#
# COMPACT_ATOMS: atom_id res chain seq x y z
N MET A 1 -14.68 4.49 -27.38
CA MET A 1 -14.36 4.44 -25.94
C MET A 1 -15.03 3.20 -25.35
N VAL A 2 -14.29 2.09 -25.28
CA VAL A 2 -14.81 0.80 -24.81
C VAL A 2 -14.52 0.71 -23.32
N ILE A 3 -15.56 0.78 -22.48
CA ILE A 3 -15.43 0.50 -21.05
C ILE A 3 -15.47 -1.02 -20.91
N LEU A 4 -14.29 -1.63 -20.84
CA LEU A 4 -14.18 -3.04 -20.44
C LEU A 4 -14.60 -3.16 -18.98
N LYS A 5 -15.71 -3.86 -18.77
CA LYS A 5 -16.24 -4.18 -17.45
C LYS A 5 -15.40 -5.32 -16.89
N ILE A 6 -14.35 -4.99 -16.11
CA ILE A 6 -13.57 -6.00 -15.40
C ILE A 6 -14.47 -6.62 -14.34
N ASN A 7 -14.95 -7.82 -14.63
CA ASN A 7 -15.65 -8.67 -13.69
C ASN A 7 -14.58 -9.48 -12.96
N SER A 8 -14.16 -9.01 -11.79
CA SER A 8 -13.22 -9.70 -10.90
C SER A 8 -13.83 -9.67 -9.51
N GLU A 9 -13.91 -10.82 -8.85
CA GLU A 9 -14.28 -10.90 -7.44
C GLU A 9 -13.42 -9.90 -6.67
N LYS A 10 -14.07 -8.87 -6.11
CA LYS A 10 -13.36 -7.71 -5.58
C LYS A 10 -12.71 -8.07 -4.24
N ASN A 11 -11.42 -8.37 -4.26
CA ASN A 11 -10.62 -8.40 -3.04
C ASN A 11 -10.49 -6.98 -2.44
N LYS A 12 -10.02 -6.89 -1.19
CA LYS A 12 -9.91 -5.61 -0.47
C LYS A 12 -8.99 -4.61 -1.17
N ILE A 13 -7.87 -5.09 -1.73
CA ILE A 13 -6.87 -4.27 -2.43
C ILE A 13 -7.47 -3.62 -3.67
N SER A 14 -8.09 -4.43 -4.54
CA SER A 14 -8.75 -3.93 -5.75
C SER A 14 -9.84 -2.92 -5.40
N THR A 15 -10.61 -3.17 -4.33
CA THR A 15 -11.65 -2.26 -3.85
C THR A 15 -11.09 -0.90 -3.45
N SER A 16 -10.01 -0.84 -2.65
CA SER A 16 -9.35 0.42 -2.26
C SER A 16 -8.85 1.20 -3.48
N ILE A 17 -8.15 0.54 -4.41
CA ILE A 17 -7.62 1.19 -5.62
C ILE A 17 -8.75 1.75 -6.51
N TYR A 18 -9.83 0.99 -6.69
CA TYR A 18 -10.99 1.47 -7.44
C TYR A 18 -11.69 2.64 -6.76
N ASN A 19 -11.72 2.69 -5.43
CA ASN A 19 -12.30 3.82 -4.70
C ASN A 19 -11.50 5.11 -4.91
N ALA A 20 -10.16 5.06 -4.84
CA ALA A 20 -9.31 6.21 -5.17
C ALA A 20 -9.58 6.72 -6.60
N LYS A 21 -9.64 5.79 -7.58
CA LYS A 21 -9.97 6.14 -8.97
C LYS A 21 -11.35 6.79 -9.11
N ARG A 22 -12.37 6.30 -8.40
CA ARG A 22 -13.73 6.88 -8.39
C ARG A 22 -13.75 8.29 -7.79
N GLN A 23 -12.81 8.62 -6.91
CA GLN A 23 -12.61 9.95 -6.34
C GLN A 23 -11.78 10.86 -7.26
N GLY A 24 -11.37 10.40 -8.45
CA GLY A 24 -10.60 11.20 -9.40
C GLY A 24 -9.12 11.36 -9.04
N ARG A 25 -8.60 10.53 -8.12
CA ARG A 25 -7.19 10.54 -7.69
C ARG A 25 -6.51 9.19 -7.95
N ALA A 26 -5.19 9.20 -7.99
CA ALA A 26 -4.40 7.97 -7.90
C ALA A 26 -4.53 7.36 -6.50
N ALA A 27 -4.34 6.04 -6.41
CA ALA A 27 -4.23 5.36 -5.12
C ALA A 27 -2.87 5.67 -4.50
N LEU A 28 -2.85 5.99 -3.20
CA LEU A 28 -1.64 6.21 -2.42
C LEU A 28 -1.26 4.90 -1.72
N ILE A 29 -0.09 4.37 -2.06
CA ILE A 29 0.41 3.08 -1.56
C ILE A 29 1.81 3.28 -0.98
N PRO A 30 1.95 3.70 0.29
CA PRO A 30 3.24 3.81 0.95
C PRO A 30 3.81 2.41 1.28
N PHE A 31 5.13 2.32 1.18
CA PHE A 31 5.92 1.17 1.60
C PHE A 31 6.53 1.43 3.00
N VAL A 32 6.47 0.44 3.88
CA VAL A 32 7.03 0.48 5.23
C VAL A 32 7.84 -0.79 5.47
N THR A 33 9.13 -0.65 5.77
CA THR A 33 9.97 -1.76 6.21
C THR A 33 9.65 -2.12 7.65
N ILE A 34 9.23 -3.36 7.89
CA ILE A 34 8.97 -3.87 9.24
C ILE A 34 10.26 -3.84 10.04
N GLY A 35 10.21 -3.31 11.26
CA GLY A 35 11.37 -3.24 12.14
C GLY A 35 12.25 -2.01 11.99
N TYR A 36 11.88 -1.04 11.14
CA TYR A 36 12.57 0.25 11.01
C TYR A 36 11.72 1.40 11.59
N PRO A 37 12.28 2.31 12.41
CA PRO A 37 13.64 2.27 12.98
C PRO A 37 13.84 1.14 14.02
N ASP A 38 12.74 0.62 14.57
CA ASP A 38 12.70 -0.56 15.44
C ASP A 38 11.33 -1.26 15.31
N LEU A 39 11.22 -2.48 15.86
CA LEU A 39 10.00 -3.30 15.74
C LEU A 39 8.78 -2.68 16.44
N LYS A 40 8.98 -1.92 17.52
CA LYS A 40 7.88 -1.29 18.27
C LYS A 40 7.32 -0.09 17.52
N SER A 41 8.14 0.56 16.69
CA SER A 41 7.73 1.71 15.87
C SER A 41 6.86 1.33 14.66
N THR A 42 6.89 0.07 14.19
CA THR A 42 6.18 -0.34 12.97
C THR A 42 4.65 -0.13 13.04
N PRO A 43 3.93 -0.55 14.10
CA PRO A 43 2.49 -0.31 14.19
C PRO A 43 2.13 1.18 14.13
N ASP A 44 2.83 2.03 14.88
CA ASP A 44 2.59 3.48 14.92
C ASP A 44 2.79 4.15 13.55
N ILE A 45 3.82 3.72 12.80
CA ILE A 45 4.07 4.19 11.44
C ILE A 45 2.93 3.76 10.50
N VAL A 46 2.50 2.50 10.58
CA VAL A 46 1.40 1.97 9.74
C VAL A 46 0.09 2.69 10.03
N GLU A 47 -0.24 2.91 11.31
CA GLU A 47 -1.43 3.67 11.72
C GLU A 47 -1.36 5.11 11.22
N SER A 48 -0.19 5.75 11.32
CA SER A 48 0.02 7.13 10.86
C SER A 48 -0.18 7.28 9.36
N VAL A 49 0.36 6.37 8.54
CA VAL A 49 0.16 6.44 7.08
C VAL A 49 -1.27 6.10 6.68
N CYS A 50 -1.96 5.22 7.41
CA CYS A 50 -3.40 4.99 7.23
C CYS A 50 -4.19 6.28 7.52
N ALA A 51 -3.92 6.95 8.65
CA ALA A 51 -4.57 8.21 9.02
C ALA A 51 -4.27 9.35 8.03
N ALA A 52 -3.10 9.34 7.40
CA ALA A 52 -2.71 10.29 6.35
C ALA A 52 -3.39 10.03 4.99
N GLY A 53 -4.14 8.95 4.85
CA GLY A 53 -4.94 8.65 3.65
C GLY A 53 -4.34 7.62 2.69
N ALA A 54 -3.47 6.72 3.18
CA ALA A 54 -3.07 5.54 2.40
C ALA A 54 -4.28 4.68 2.05
N ASP A 55 -4.37 4.22 0.79
CA ASP A 55 -5.41 3.30 0.32
C ASP A 55 -5.04 1.84 0.60
N VAL A 56 -3.75 1.55 0.54
CA VAL A 56 -3.10 0.25 0.78
C VAL A 56 -1.74 0.55 1.41
N VAL A 57 -1.24 -0.30 2.31
CA VAL A 57 0.12 -0.19 2.86
C VAL A 57 0.89 -1.43 2.45
N GLU A 58 2.08 -1.25 1.87
CA GLU A 58 3.01 -2.33 1.59
C GLU A 58 3.95 -2.51 2.78
N LEU A 59 3.97 -3.72 3.34
CA LEU A 59 4.85 -4.06 4.45
C LEU A 59 6.02 -4.88 3.93
N GLY A 60 7.21 -4.26 3.91
CA GLY A 60 8.46 -4.89 3.54
C GLY A 60 8.97 -5.78 4.66
N ILE A 61 9.17 -7.06 4.38
CA ILE A 61 9.86 -7.98 5.29
C ILE A 61 11.37 -7.79 5.07
N PRO A 62 12.16 -7.44 6.11
CA PRO A 62 13.61 -7.32 5.98
C PRO A 62 14.22 -8.60 5.42
N PHE A 63 15.10 -8.44 4.44
CA PHE A 63 15.83 -9.53 3.79
C PHE A 63 17.34 -9.28 3.91
N SER A 64 18.13 -10.33 4.14
CA SER A 64 19.58 -10.20 4.37
C SER A 64 20.35 -9.72 3.15
N ASP A 65 19.86 -10.05 1.95
CA ASP A 65 20.55 -9.82 0.68
C ASP A 65 19.64 -9.10 -0.34
N PRO A 66 19.27 -7.83 -0.11
CA PRO A 66 18.28 -7.12 -0.92
C PRO A 66 18.89 -6.58 -2.23
N LEU A 67 19.29 -7.48 -3.14
CA LEU A 67 20.03 -7.16 -4.38
C LEU A 67 19.30 -6.18 -5.33
N ALA A 68 17.98 -6.05 -5.21
CA ALA A 68 17.16 -5.20 -6.06
C ALA A 68 16.76 -3.86 -5.40
N GLU A 69 17.10 -3.64 -4.13
CA GLU A 69 16.74 -2.44 -3.37
C GLU A 69 17.86 -1.39 -3.45
N GLY A 70 17.48 -0.10 -3.39
CA GLY A 70 18.42 1.02 -3.35
C GLY A 70 19.04 1.25 -1.95
N PRO A 71 20.06 2.11 -1.86
CA PRO A 71 20.63 2.56 -0.57
C PRO A 71 19.73 3.54 0.18
#